data_AF-A0A9E6DHJ8-F1
#
_entry.id   AF-A0A9E6DHJ8-F1
#
_cell.length_a   1.000
_cell.length_b   1.000
_cell.length_c   1.000
_cell.angle_alpha   90.00
_cell.angle_beta   90.00
_cell.angle_gamma   90.00
#
_symmetry.space_group_name_H-M   'P 1'
#
loop_
_entity.id
_entity.type
_entity.pdbx_description
1 polymer ?
#
loop_
_entity_poly.entity_id
_entity_poly.type
_entity_poly.pdbx_seq_one_letter_code
_entity_poly.pdbx_strand_id
1 'polypeptide(L)'
;METLAAENTAARDQLKNEVGLRKLLDRMPEKVQDSFTEEQLVNIKIAIGARTWGTHAIDVRSTIKFFRYRYYYVLVAGRNRRELSSRERRLGLLIQAAALGVFLTFSAMFGILILYLLKSAAGIDIFPGFSFGVWGWFKGEFL
;
A
#
# COMPACT_ATOMS: atom_id res chain seq x y z
N MET A 1 -28.11 40.81 -30.51
CA MET A 1 -27.71 39.53 -31.15
C MET A 1 -26.19 39.42 -31.23
N GLU A 2 -25.47 40.44 -31.71
CA GLU A 2 -24.00 40.45 -31.76
C GLU A 2 -23.32 40.35 -30.37
N THR A 3 -23.89 40.99 -29.35
CA THR A 3 -23.37 40.96 -27.98
C THR A 3 -23.38 39.56 -27.36
N LEU A 4 -24.47 38.82 -27.55
CA LEU A 4 -24.63 37.44 -27.06
C LEU A 4 -23.70 36.46 -27.79
N ALA A 5 -23.46 36.67 -29.10
CA ALA A 5 -22.53 35.84 -29.86
C ALA A 5 -21.07 36.06 -29.43
N ALA A 6 -20.70 37.30 -29.13
CA ALA A 6 -19.38 37.64 -28.60
C ALA A 6 -19.17 37.06 -27.19
N GLU A 7 -20.18 37.14 -26.32
CA GLU A 7 -20.14 36.59 -24.96
C GLU A 7 -19.98 35.06 -24.97
N ASN A 8 -20.77 34.35 -25.81
CA ASN A 8 -20.65 32.90 -25.97
C ASN A 8 -19.30 32.48 -26.56
N THR A 9 -18.68 33.32 -27.40
CA THR A 9 -17.34 33.02 -27.96
C THR A 9 -16.27 33.16 -26.88
N ALA A 10 -16.34 34.22 -26.07
CA ALA A 10 -15.42 34.43 -24.96
C ALA A 10 -15.52 33.31 -23.90
N ALA A 11 -16.73 32.86 -23.56
CA ALA A 11 -16.95 31.74 -22.64
C ALA A 11 -16.34 30.43 -23.15
N ARG A 12 -16.49 30.14 -24.45
CA ARG A 12 -15.88 28.97 -25.10
C ARG A 12 -14.36 29.03 -25.05
N ASP A 13 -13.77 30.17 -25.35
CA ASP A 13 -12.31 30.33 -25.33
C ASP A 13 -11.74 30.23 -23.91
N GLN A 14 -12.48 30.74 -22.91
CA GLN A 14 -12.12 30.55 -21.51
C GLN A 14 -12.11 29.07 -21.12
N LEU A 15 -13.14 28.30 -21.51
CA LEU A 15 -13.21 26.86 -21.23
C LEU A 15 -12.09 26.08 -21.93
N LYS A 16 -11.76 26.39 -23.20
CA LYS A 16 -10.66 25.75 -23.94
C LYS A 16 -9.30 25.95 -23.26
N ASN A 17 -9.11 27.09 -22.61
CA ASN A 17 -7.85 27.45 -21.96
C ASN A 17 -7.67 26.89 -20.54
N GLU A 18 -8.71 26.26 -19.95
CA GLU A 18 -8.57 25.62 -18.65
C GLU A 18 -7.58 24.44 -18.69
N VAL A 19 -6.72 24.34 -17.67
CA VAL A 19 -5.59 23.38 -17.63
C VAL A 19 -6.02 21.93 -17.87
N GLY A 20 -7.17 21.52 -17.32
CA GLY A 20 -7.69 20.16 -17.46
C GLY A 20 -8.24 19.84 -18.85
N LEU A 21 -8.89 20.82 -19.49
CA LEU A 21 -9.52 20.66 -20.81
C LEU A 21 -8.51 20.86 -21.94
N ARG A 22 -7.62 21.84 -21.81
CA ARG A 22 -6.59 22.18 -22.81
C ARG A 22 -5.72 21.00 -23.22
N LYS A 23 -5.22 20.23 -22.24
CA LYS A 23 -4.38 19.04 -22.51
C LYS A 23 -5.09 17.97 -23.34
N LEU A 24 -6.41 17.89 -23.24
CA LEU A 24 -7.22 16.97 -24.04
C LEU A 24 -7.47 17.55 -25.44
N LEU A 25 -7.78 18.85 -25.53
CA LEU A 25 -8.00 19.55 -26.80
C LEU A 25 -6.74 19.57 -27.68
N ASP A 26 -5.56 19.80 -27.11
CA ASP A 26 -4.27 19.85 -27.81
C ASP A 26 -3.90 18.53 -28.54
N ARG A 27 -4.60 17.41 -28.24
CA ARG A 27 -4.42 16.12 -28.91
C ARG A 27 -5.30 15.95 -30.15
N MET A 28 -6.18 16.91 -30.42
CA MET A 28 -7.08 16.90 -31.56
C MET A 28 -6.62 17.92 -32.61
N PRO A 29 -6.90 17.72 -33.90
CA PRO A 29 -6.68 18.75 -34.91
C PRO A 29 -7.47 20.03 -34.58
N GLU A 30 -6.91 21.21 -34.87
CA GLU A 30 -7.51 22.53 -34.53
C GLU A 30 -8.97 22.64 -34.99
N LYS A 31 -9.27 22.19 -36.21
CA LYS A 31 -10.64 22.16 -36.76
C LYS A 31 -11.64 21.41 -35.87
N VAL A 32 -11.20 20.36 -35.18
CA VAL A 32 -12.04 19.58 -34.26
C VAL A 32 -12.19 20.31 -32.93
N GLN A 33 -11.13 20.96 -32.44
CA GLN A 33 -11.16 21.77 -31.21
C GLN A 33 -12.20 22.90 -31.31
N ASP A 34 -12.29 23.54 -32.48
CA ASP A 34 -13.21 24.64 -32.73
C ASP A 34 -14.66 24.20 -32.98
N SER A 35 -14.87 22.93 -33.31
CA SER A 35 -16.20 22.38 -33.54
C SER A 35 -17.03 22.20 -32.26
N PHE A 36 -16.39 22.18 -31.08
CA PHE A 36 -17.09 21.98 -29.81
C PHE A 36 -17.85 23.22 -29.35
N THR A 37 -19.14 23.04 -29.04
CA THR A 37 -19.96 24.07 -28.40
C THR A 37 -19.59 24.25 -26.93
N GLU A 38 -20.02 25.37 -26.33
CA GLU A 38 -19.80 25.63 -24.91
C GLU A 38 -20.37 24.51 -24.02
N GLU A 39 -21.61 24.09 -24.28
CA GLU A 39 -22.27 23.00 -23.55
C GLU A 39 -21.48 21.69 -23.65
N GLN A 40 -20.94 21.37 -24.83
CA GLN A 40 -20.09 20.19 -25.02
C GLN A 40 -18.79 20.31 -24.20
N LEU A 41 -18.13 21.47 -24.21
CA LEU A 41 -16.92 21.72 -23.44
C LEU A 41 -17.17 21.60 -21.93
N VAL A 42 -18.30 22.12 -21.44
CA VAL A 42 -18.71 21.99 -20.02
C VAL A 42 -18.94 20.52 -19.64
N ASN A 43 -19.68 19.76 -20.46
CA ASN A 43 -19.93 18.34 -20.18
C ASN A 43 -18.64 17.50 -20.25
N ILE A 44 -17.75 17.80 -21.20
CA ILE A 44 -16.42 17.17 -21.28
C ILE A 44 -15.60 17.50 -20.02
N LYS A 45 -15.62 18.76 -19.57
CA LYS A 45 -14.95 19.18 -18.33
C LYS A 45 -15.47 18.41 -17.12
N ILE A 46 -16.79 18.26 -16.98
CA ILE A 46 -17.40 17.49 -15.88
C ILE A 46 -16.96 16.02 -15.96
N ALA A 47 -16.99 15.41 -17.15
CA ALA A 47 -16.59 14.03 -17.35
C ALA A 47 -15.10 13.77 -17.05
N ILE A 48 -14.21 14.72 -17.40
CA ILE A 48 -12.77 14.64 -17.11
C ILE A 48 -12.51 14.90 -15.61
N GLY A 49 -13.16 15.92 -15.02
CA GLY A 49 -13.02 16.28 -13.61
C GLY A 49 -13.55 15.21 -12.64
N ALA A 50 -14.52 14.40 -13.08
CA ALA A 50 -15.02 13.24 -12.32
C ALA A 50 -13.98 12.11 -12.22
N ARG A 51 -12.93 12.13 -13.04
CA ARG A 51 -11.86 11.13 -13.01
C ARG A 51 -10.66 11.65 -12.21
N THR A 52 -10.86 11.85 -10.92
CA THR A 52 -9.74 11.78 -9.99
C THR A 52 -9.16 10.37 -10.11
N TRP A 53 -7.95 10.24 -10.68
CA TRP A 53 -7.16 9.02 -10.54
C TRP A 53 -7.20 8.66 -9.05
N GLY A 54 -7.81 7.51 -8.74
CA GLY A 54 -8.20 7.16 -7.38
C GLY A 54 -7.07 7.44 -6.41
N THR A 55 -7.37 8.19 -5.35
CA THR A 55 -6.43 8.51 -4.28
C THR A 55 -5.89 7.20 -3.71
N HIS A 56 -4.70 6.80 -4.15
CA HIS A 56 -3.97 5.74 -3.48
C HIS A 56 -3.46 6.33 -2.17
N ALA A 57 -3.74 5.65 -1.05
CA ALA A 57 -3.33 6.15 0.26
C ALA A 57 -1.81 6.34 0.33
N ILE A 58 -1.06 5.54 -0.45
CA ILE A 58 0.38 5.63 -0.60
C ILE A 58 0.72 5.48 -2.08
N ASP A 59 1.31 6.51 -2.68
CA ASP A 59 1.94 6.48 -4.00
C ASP A 59 3.36 7.04 -3.86
N VAL A 60 4.34 6.14 -3.71
CA VAL A 60 5.75 6.49 -3.61
C VAL A 60 6.43 6.07 -4.90
N ARG A 61 6.98 7.06 -5.59
CA ARG A 61 7.75 6.87 -6.83
C ARG A 61 9.11 7.46 -6.60
N SER A 62 10.14 6.65 -6.70
CA SER A 62 11.49 7.13 -6.48
C SER A 62 12.50 6.33 -7.29
N THR A 63 13.71 6.84 -7.33
CA THR A 63 14.85 6.20 -7.97
C THR A 63 15.94 6.01 -6.94
N ILE A 64 16.45 4.79 -6.81
CA ILE A 64 17.67 4.52 -6.05
C ILE A 64 18.83 4.35 -7.01
N LYS A 65 19.92 5.09 -6.76
CA LYS A 65 21.16 4.91 -7.52
C LYS A 65 22.01 3.87 -6.82
N PHE A 66 22.38 2.82 -7.54
CA PHE A 66 23.27 1.78 -7.05
C PHE A 66 24.40 1.58 -8.07
N PHE A 67 25.64 1.89 -7.66
CA PHE A 67 26.81 1.99 -8.54
C PHE A 67 26.56 2.88 -9.77
N ARG A 68 26.65 2.30 -10.98
CA ARG A 68 26.50 3.01 -12.26
C ARG A 68 25.07 3.08 -12.76
N TYR A 69 24.15 2.36 -12.11
CA TYR A 69 22.76 2.25 -12.55
C TYR A 69 21.82 2.99 -11.60
N ARG A 70 20.69 3.44 -12.16
CA ARG A 70 19.57 4.02 -11.41
C ARG A 70 18.39 3.09 -11.59
N TYR A 71 17.87 2.60 -10.48
CA TYR A 71 16.70 1.72 -10.46
C TYR A 71 15.51 2.55 -10.04
N TYR A 72 14.48 2.56 -10.88
CA TYR A 72 13.21 3.19 -10.56
C TYR A 72 12.31 2.17 -9.86
N TYR A 73 11.63 2.61 -8.80
CA TYR A 73 10.63 1.80 -8.13
C TYR A 73 9.36 2.59 -7.89
N VAL A 74 8.24 1.87 -7.91
CA VAL A 74 6.90 2.39 -7.65
C VAL A 74 6.29 1.51 -6.58
N LEU A 75 5.99 2.13 -5.45
CA LEU A 75 5.24 1.51 -4.38
C LEU A 75 3.89 2.20 -4.31
N VAL A 76 2.87 1.48 -4.76
CA VAL A 76 1.47 1.87 -4.63
C VAL A 76 0.83 0.95 -3.62
N ALA A 77 0.32 1.52 -2.54
CA ALA A 77 -0.40 0.77 -1.53
C ALA A 77 -1.70 1.49 -1.14
N GLY A 78 -2.70 0.70 -0.80
CA GLY A 78 -4.02 1.19 -0.45
C GLY A 78 -4.93 0.06 -0.01
N ARG A 79 -6.07 0.45 0.58
CA ARG A 79 -7.08 -0.51 1.01
C ARG A 79 -7.65 -1.24 -0.21
N ASN A 80 -7.43 -2.55 -0.30
CA ASN A 80 -8.08 -3.36 -1.31
C ASN A 80 -9.59 -3.43 -0.98
N ARG A 81 -10.42 -2.87 -1.86
CA ARG A 81 -11.89 -2.89 -1.75
C ARG A 81 -12.54 -3.95 -2.64
N ARG A 82 -11.74 -4.72 -3.38
CA ARG A 82 -12.23 -5.82 -4.21
C ARG A 82 -12.45 -7.05 -3.33
N GLU A 83 -13.36 -7.92 -3.75
CA GLU A 83 -13.45 -9.24 -3.17
C GLU A 83 -12.15 -10.01 -3.42
N LEU A 84 -11.62 -10.62 -2.36
CA LEU A 84 -10.38 -11.40 -2.43
C LEU A 84 -10.63 -12.62 -3.33
N SER A 85 -9.70 -12.89 -4.25
CA SER A 85 -9.72 -14.13 -5.00
C SER A 85 -9.57 -15.32 -4.04
N SER A 86 -10.05 -16.50 -4.45
CA SER A 86 -9.92 -17.72 -3.64
C SER A 86 -8.46 -18.05 -3.31
N ARG A 87 -7.51 -17.67 -4.17
CA ARG A 87 -6.07 -17.86 -3.95
C ARG A 87 -5.54 -16.92 -2.89
N GLU A 88 -5.88 -15.63 -2.95
CA GLU A 88 -5.45 -14.64 -1.95
C GLU A 88 -6.03 -14.96 -0.57
N ARG A 89 -7.29 -15.42 -0.51
CA ARG A 89 -7.90 -15.87 0.75
C ARG A 89 -7.16 -17.07 1.34
N ARG A 90 -6.82 -18.07 0.53
CA ARG A 90 -6.02 -19.23 0.97
C ARG A 90 -4.64 -18.83 1.45
N LEU A 91 -3.95 -17.94 0.72
CA LEU A 91 -2.64 -17.43 1.12
C LEU A 91 -2.72 -16.66 2.45
N GLY A 92 -3.75 -15.82 2.62
CA GLY A 92 -3.99 -15.10 3.87
C GLY A 92 -4.18 -16.05 5.05
N LEU A 93 -4.98 -17.11 4.88
CA LEU A 93 -5.17 -18.14 5.90
C LEU A 93 -3.87 -18.90 6.20
N LEU A 94 -3.07 -19.23 5.19
CA LEU A 94 -1.76 -19.87 5.40
C LEU A 94 -0.80 -18.99 6.18
N ILE A 95 -0.73 -17.70 5.86
CA ILE A 95 0.11 -16.73 6.58
C ILE A 95 -0.36 -16.60 8.03
N GLN A 96 -1.67 -16.51 8.27
CA GLN A 96 -2.24 -16.46 9.62
C GLN A 96 -1.94 -17.73 10.41
N ALA A 97 -2.13 -18.91 9.81
CA ALA A 97 -1.83 -20.19 10.44
C ALA A 97 -0.33 -20.32 10.78
N ALA A 98 0.56 -19.91 9.87
CA ALA A 98 1.99 -19.90 10.09
C ALA A 98 2.38 -18.95 11.23
N ALA A 99 1.86 -17.72 11.23
CA ALA A 99 2.12 -16.75 12.28
C ALA A 99 1.65 -17.26 13.66
N LEU A 100 0.44 -17.83 13.72
CA LEU A 100 -0.08 -18.43 14.95
C LEU A 100 0.76 -19.64 15.40
N GLY A 101 1.17 -20.50 14.47
CA GLY A 101 2.01 -21.65 14.76
C GLY A 101 3.38 -21.25 15.33
N VAL A 102 4.02 -20.24 14.74
CA VAL A 102 5.28 -19.68 15.25
C VAL A 102 5.09 -19.09 16.65
N PHE A 103 4.03 -18.31 16.85
CA PHE A 103 3.72 -17.72 18.16
C PHE A 103 3.52 -18.79 19.23
N LEU A 104 2.68 -19.80 18.98
CA LEU A 104 2.42 -20.88 19.92
C LEU A 104 3.66 -21.71 20.22
N THR A 105 4.46 -22.00 19.20
CA THR A 105 5.73 -22.75 19.37
C THR A 105 6.69 -21.97 20.25
N PHE A 106 6.85 -20.67 20.00
CA PHE A 106 7.69 -19.79 20.80
C PHE A 106 7.19 -19.71 22.25
N SER A 107 5.88 -19.51 22.46
CA SER A 107 5.29 -19.50 23.80
C SER A 107 5.46 -20.82 24.54
N ALA A 108 5.31 -21.96 23.85
CA ALA A 108 5.51 -23.28 24.44
C ALA A 108 6.96 -23.51 24.85
N MET A 109 7.92 -23.19 23.96
CA MET A 109 9.35 -23.27 24.28
C MET A 109 9.72 -22.39 25.47
N PHE A 110 9.20 -21.17 25.52
CA PHE A 110 9.43 -20.25 26.62
C PHE A 110 8.82 -20.75 27.94
N GLY A 111 7.59 -21.30 27.90
CA GLY A 111 6.96 -21.91 29.06
C GLY A 111 7.74 -23.10 29.61
N ILE A 112 8.20 -24.00 28.71
CA ILE A 112 9.05 -25.14 29.09
C ILE A 112 10.36 -24.65 29.71
N LEU A 113 10.97 -23.61 29.15
CA LEU A 113 12.19 -23.01 29.70
C LEU A 113 11.99 -22.49 31.12
N ILE A 114 10.89 -21.76 31.38
CA ILE A 114 10.57 -21.26 32.73
C ILE A 114 10.38 -22.42 33.70
N LEU A 115 9.57 -23.43 33.32
CA LEU A 115 9.36 -24.61 34.17
C LEU A 115 10.68 -25.35 34.45
N TYR A 116 11.56 -25.44 33.45
CA TYR A 116 12.90 -26.01 33.62
C TYR A 116 13.77 -25.21 34.61
N LEU A 117 13.71 -23.87 34.58
CA LEU A 117 14.45 -23.03 35.52
C LEU A 117 13.89 -23.16 36.93
N LEU A 118 12.56 -23.10 37.09
CA LEU A 118 11.88 -23.27 38.38
C LEU A 118 12.19 -24.63 39.01
N LYS A 119 12.10 -25.73 38.26
CA LYS A 119 12.43 -27.06 38.78
C LYS A 119 13.90 -27.19 39.16
N SER A 120 14.80 -26.53 38.42
CA SER A 120 16.24 -26.52 38.75
C SER A 120 16.55 -25.69 39.99
N ALA A 121 15.86 -24.56 40.17
CA ALA A 121 15.99 -23.71 41.35
C ALA A 121 15.47 -24.42 42.61
N ALA A 122 14.40 -25.21 42.48
CA ALA A 122 13.85 -26.03 43.56
C ALA A 122 14.70 -27.29 43.89
N GLY A 123 15.76 -27.55 43.13
CA GLY A 123 16.62 -28.73 43.34
C GLY A 123 15.97 -30.07 43.00
N ILE A 124 14.87 -30.07 42.23
CA ILE A 124 14.15 -31.29 41.86
C ILE A 124 14.89 -31.98 40.71
N ASP A 125 15.40 -33.17 40.96
CA ASP A 125 16.05 -34.01 39.95
C ASP A 125 15.07 -35.05 39.37
N ILE A 126 14.66 -34.83 38.13
CA ILE A 126 13.75 -35.74 37.39
C ILE A 126 14.55 -36.80 36.61
N PHE A 127 15.80 -36.48 36.24
CA PHE A 127 16.68 -37.33 35.44
C PHE A 127 18.05 -37.43 36.10
N PRO A 128 18.28 -38.47 36.93
CA PRO A 128 19.52 -38.62 37.67
C PRO A 128 20.74 -38.56 36.74
N GLY A 129 21.63 -37.60 37.01
CA GLY A 129 22.90 -37.43 36.28
C GLY A 129 22.80 -36.71 34.93
N PHE A 130 21.62 -36.21 34.52
CA PHE A 130 21.47 -35.42 33.30
C PHE A 130 20.82 -34.05 33.57
N SER A 131 21.49 -32.98 33.12
CA SER A 131 20.90 -31.65 33.10
C SER A 131 21.23 -30.94 31.79
N PHE A 132 20.33 -30.08 31.34
CA PHE A 132 20.49 -29.31 30.11
C PHE A 132 21.53 -28.16 30.23
N GLY A 133 22.15 -27.96 31.40
CA GLY A 133 23.16 -26.91 31.63
C GLY A 133 22.63 -25.46 31.69
N VAL A 134 21.41 -25.21 31.19
CA VAL A 134 20.79 -23.87 31.13
C VAL A 134 20.68 -23.18 32.51
N TRP A 135 20.44 -23.96 33.58
CA TRP A 135 20.40 -23.43 34.94
C TRP A 135 21.77 -22.97 35.44
N GLY A 136 22.84 -23.68 35.06
CA GLY A 136 24.21 -23.30 35.40
C GLY A 136 24.60 -21.98 34.73
N TRP A 137 24.29 -21.84 33.43
CA TRP A 137 24.45 -20.58 32.71
C TRP A 137 23.63 -19.44 33.34
N PHE A 138 22.34 -19.68 33.63
CA PHE A 138 21.48 -18.65 34.22
C PHE A 138 22.00 -18.15 35.56
N LYS A 139 22.47 -19.06 36.43
CA LYS A 139 23.11 -18.67 37.67
C LYS A 139 24.37 -17.83 37.44
N GLY A 140 25.23 -18.20 36.50
CA GLY A 140 26.48 -17.48 36.25
C GLY A 140 26.30 -16.07 35.69
N GLU A 141 25.20 -15.80 34.98
CA GLU A 141 24.94 -14.50 34.34
C GLU A 141 24.02 -13.59 35.17
N PHE A 142 23.07 -14.14 35.93
CA PHE A 142 21.99 -13.37 36.57
C PHE A 142 21.93 -13.46 38.11
N LEU A 143 22.70 -14.34 38.76
CA LEU A 143 22.73 -14.51 40.23
C LEU A 143 24.14 -14.38 40.79
#